data_AF-A0A645J389-F1
#
_entry.id   AF-A0A645J389-F1
#
_cell.length_a   1.000
_cell.length_b   1.000
_cell.length_c   1.000
_cell.angle_alpha   90.00
_cell.angle_beta   90.00
_cell.angle_gamma   90.00
#
_symmetry.space_group_name_H-M   'P 1'
#
loop_
_entity.id
_entity.type
_entity.pdbx_description
1 polymer ?
#
loop_
_entity_poly.entity_id
_entity_poly.type
_entity_poly.pdbx_seq_one_letter_code
_entity_poly.pdbx_strand_id
1 'polypeptide(L)'
;MKEQDEIQLIKQNDLLPYTNFEVYLQALGLPHEGIIAPDNERKTMAMILPQTIQQLSPQSKQNAVYLSKFVASSAIGLHDAALNYLWNEVVVSLREKVNIYGLDLFYDAAVGGELRETYSEYEDLASI
;
A
#
# COMPACT_ATOMS: atom_id res chain seq x y z
N MET A 1 0.99 -5.06 33.73
CA MET A 1 -0.25 -4.41 33.28
C MET A 1 0.06 -2.93 33.00
N LYS A 2 0.81 -2.67 31.91
CA LYS A 2 1.29 -1.33 31.50
C LYS A 2 1.42 -1.31 29.97
N GLU A 3 0.34 -1.64 29.28
CA GLU A 3 0.33 -1.69 27.81
C GLU A 3 -0.95 -1.05 27.24
N GLN A 4 -1.67 -0.28 28.05
CA GLN A 4 -2.88 0.45 27.65
C GLN A 4 -2.68 1.98 27.60
N ASP A 5 -1.50 2.48 27.99
CA ASP A 5 -1.24 3.93 28.12
C ASP A 5 -0.53 4.57 26.89
N GLU A 6 -0.12 3.80 25.87
CA GLU A 6 0.58 4.38 24.69
C GLU A 6 -0.35 4.79 23.54
N ILE A 7 -1.65 4.47 23.58
CA ILE A 7 -2.60 4.84 22.50
C ILE A 7 -3.43 6.08 22.88
N GLN A 8 -2.85 6.98 23.69
CA GLN A 8 -3.42 8.31 23.96
C GLN A 8 -2.44 9.43 23.59
N LEU A 9 -1.97 9.45 22.34
CA LEU A 9 -1.25 10.62 21.81
C LEU A 9 -1.59 10.94 20.35
N ILE A 10 -2.86 10.81 19.95
CA ILE A 10 -3.34 11.37 18.68
C ILE A 10 -4.60 12.20 18.95
N LYS A 11 -4.42 13.31 19.66
CA LYS A 11 -5.40 14.39 19.74
C LYS A 11 -4.73 15.71 19.40
N GLN A 12 -4.63 16.02 18.10
CA GLN A 12 -5.14 17.25 17.50
C GLN A 12 -4.88 17.25 16.00
N ASN A 13 -5.90 17.72 15.29
CA ASN A 13 -6.17 17.53 13.87
C ASN A 13 -5.47 18.57 12.99
N ASP A 14 -4.21 18.89 13.29
CA ASP A 14 -3.42 19.77 12.43
C ASP A 14 -2.70 18.91 11.40
N LEU A 15 -3.43 18.55 10.35
CA LEU A 15 -2.81 18.16 9.08
C LEU A 15 -1.76 19.23 8.77
N LEU A 16 -0.47 18.88 8.81
CA LEU A 16 0.61 19.80 8.48
C LEU A 16 0.25 20.58 7.21
N PRO A 17 0.48 21.90 7.13
CA PRO A 17 0.14 22.66 5.94
C PRO A 17 0.96 22.13 4.76
N TYR A 18 0.33 21.35 3.88
CA TYR A 18 0.94 20.84 2.64
C TYR A 18 1.28 21.96 1.65
N THR A 19 0.84 23.19 1.96
CA THR A 19 1.34 24.43 1.35
C THR A 19 2.87 24.51 1.32
N ASN A 20 3.57 23.94 2.29
CA ASN A 20 5.04 23.89 2.27
C ASN A 20 5.61 22.96 1.19
N PHE A 21 4.87 21.91 0.80
CA PHE A 21 5.31 20.95 -0.21
C PHE A 21 5.10 21.47 -1.62
N GLU A 22 3.95 22.11 -1.89
CA GLU A 22 3.69 22.74 -3.20
C GLU A 22 4.70 23.85 -3.49
N VAL A 23 5.00 24.69 -2.49
CA VAL A 23 6.04 25.74 -2.60
C VAL A 23 7.41 25.14 -2.86
N TYR A 24 7.73 24.00 -2.25
CA TYR A 24 9.00 23.30 -2.49
C TYR A 24 9.09 22.80 -3.94
N LEU A 25 8.04 22.15 -4.46
CA LEU A 25 7.99 21.72 -5.87
C LEU A 25 8.09 22.91 -6.82
N GLN A 26 7.41 24.01 -6.52
CA GLN A 26 7.48 25.24 -7.29
C GLN A 26 8.90 25.83 -7.31
N ALA A 27 9.59 25.84 -6.16
CA ALA A 27 10.98 26.31 -6.05
C ALA A 27 11.97 25.45 -6.86
N LEU A 28 11.66 24.17 -7.07
CA LEU A 28 12.41 23.27 -7.94
C LEU A 28 12.02 23.36 -9.42
N GLY A 29 11.01 24.19 -9.77
CA GLY A 29 10.50 24.30 -11.13
C GLY A 29 9.66 23.10 -11.58
N LEU A 30 9.09 22.33 -10.64
CA LEU A 30 8.28 21.16 -10.91
C LEU A 30 6.78 21.49 -10.92
N PRO A 31 5.93 20.67 -11.59
CA PRO A 31 4.49 20.71 -11.42
C PRO A 31 4.12 20.51 -9.94
N HIS A 32 3.23 21.37 -9.42
CA HIS A 32 2.87 21.39 -8.00
C HIS A 32 1.36 21.30 -7.76
N GLU A 33 0.54 21.75 -8.71
CA GLU A 33 -0.91 21.63 -8.64
C GLU A 33 -1.37 20.18 -8.81
N GLY A 34 -2.30 19.74 -7.94
CA GLY A 34 -2.95 18.43 -8.07
C GLY A 34 -2.07 17.22 -7.77
N ILE A 35 -0.84 17.41 -7.27
CA ILE A 35 0.05 16.31 -6.85
C ILE A 35 -0.41 15.67 -5.55
N ILE A 36 -0.88 16.51 -4.61
CA ILE A 36 -1.41 16.10 -3.33
C ILE A 36 -2.91 16.43 -3.28
N ALA A 37 -3.69 15.51 -2.75
CA ALA A 37 -5.14 15.68 -2.63
C ALA A 37 -5.50 16.89 -1.75
N PRO A 38 -6.61 17.57 -2.08
CA PRO A 38 -7.08 18.73 -1.31
C PRO A 38 -7.48 18.34 0.13
N ASP A 39 -7.51 19.34 1.02
CA ASP A 39 -7.75 19.17 2.46
C ASP A 39 -9.03 18.39 2.79
N ASN A 40 -10.10 18.60 2.05
CA ASN A 40 -11.38 17.91 2.24
C ASN A 40 -11.27 16.40 2.00
N GLU A 41 -10.55 15.98 0.95
CA GLU A 41 -10.31 14.58 0.64
C GLU A 41 -9.41 13.94 1.70
N ARG A 42 -8.34 14.62 2.10
CA ARG A 42 -7.43 14.13 3.16
C ARG A 42 -8.13 13.99 4.51
N LYS A 43 -9.00 14.94 4.87
CA LYS A 43 -9.87 14.83 6.07
C LYS A 43 -10.82 13.64 5.98
N THR A 44 -11.36 13.37 4.80
CA THR A 44 -12.21 12.20 4.55
C THR A 44 -11.41 10.90 4.73
N MET A 45 -10.23 10.82 4.13
CA MET A 45 -9.32 9.66 4.26
C MET A 45 -8.89 9.44 5.71
N ALA A 46 -8.61 10.50 6.48
CA ALA A 46 -8.27 10.39 7.90
C ALA A 46 -9.37 9.75 8.76
N MET A 47 -10.64 9.86 8.34
CA MET A 47 -11.77 9.19 9.01
C MET A 47 -11.95 7.75 8.52
N ILE A 48 -11.84 7.51 7.22
CA ILE A 48 -12.14 6.21 6.60
C ILE A 48 -11.01 5.20 6.84
N LEU A 49 -9.76 5.59 6.64
CA LEU A 49 -8.62 4.66 6.68
C LEU A 49 -8.53 3.89 8.01
N PRO A 50 -8.61 4.51 9.20
CA PRO A 50 -8.54 3.77 10.45
C PRO A 50 -9.67 2.73 10.57
N GLN A 51 -10.90 3.10 10.17
CA GLN A 51 -12.05 2.21 10.23
C GLN A 51 -11.88 1.01 9.30
N THR A 52 -11.37 1.22 8.09
CA THR A 52 -11.11 0.14 7.12
C THR A 52 -10.01 -0.79 7.61
N ILE A 53 -8.88 -0.25 8.08
CA ILE A 53 -7.73 -1.07 8.52
C ILE A 53 -8.04 -1.87 9.78
N GLN A 54 -8.91 -1.37 10.66
CA GLN A 54 -9.35 -2.11 11.86
C GLN A 54 -10.15 -3.38 11.52
N GLN A 55 -10.78 -3.47 10.35
CA GLN A 55 -11.52 -4.65 9.91
C GLN A 55 -10.61 -5.81 9.50
N LEU A 56 -9.32 -5.55 9.26
CA LEU A 56 -8.36 -6.57 8.86
C LEU A 56 -7.90 -7.41 10.06
N SER A 57 -7.74 -8.71 9.82
CA SER A 57 -7.21 -9.64 10.83
C SER A 57 -5.79 -9.23 11.27
N PRO A 58 -5.38 -9.52 12.52
CA PRO A 58 -4.01 -9.28 12.96
C PRO A 58 -2.95 -9.91 12.05
N GLN A 59 -3.21 -11.12 11.56
CA GLN A 59 -2.33 -11.87 10.66
C GLN A 59 -2.13 -11.12 9.35
N SER A 60 -3.20 -10.58 8.77
CA SER A 60 -3.14 -9.77 7.54
C SER A 60 -2.40 -8.45 7.70
N LYS A 61 -2.14 -7.99 8.93
CA LYS A 61 -1.45 -6.73 9.21
C LYS A 61 0.03 -6.91 9.56
N GLN A 62 0.41 -8.06 10.13
CA GLN A 62 1.69 -8.26 10.80
C GLN A 62 2.91 -7.98 9.91
N ASN A 63 2.83 -8.30 8.61
CA ASN A 63 3.94 -8.14 7.65
C ASN A 63 3.55 -7.31 6.41
N ALA A 64 2.42 -6.61 6.44
CA ALA A 64 1.86 -5.90 5.28
C ALA A 64 2.56 -4.55 5.06
N VAL A 65 3.78 -4.59 4.53
CA VAL A 65 4.62 -3.41 4.29
C VAL A 65 3.98 -2.48 3.24
N TYR A 66 3.42 -3.03 2.17
CA TYR A 66 2.79 -2.21 1.15
C TYR A 66 1.46 -1.64 1.64
N LEU A 67 0.72 -2.37 2.46
CA LEU A 67 -0.44 -1.80 3.17
C LEU A 67 -0.05 -0.59 4.04
N SER A 68 1.10 -0.65 4.71
CA SER A 68 1.60 0.48 5.52
C SER A 68 1.94 1.69 4.66
N LYS A 69 2.59 1.48 3.51
CA LYS A 69 2.88 2.53 2.53
C LYS A 69 1.61 3.10 1.88
N PHE A 70 0.61 2.25 1.62
CA PHE A 70 -0.72 2.64 1.14
C PHE A 70 -1.40 3.58 2.14
N VAL A 71 -1.43 3.23 3.44
CA VAL A 71 -2.04 4.06 4.48
C VAL A 71 -1.32 5.39 4.59
N ALA A 72 0.02 5.39 4.62
CA ALA A 72 0.80 6.63 4.65
C ALA A 72 0.51 7.53 3.45
N SER A 73 0.55 6.98 2.24
CA SER A 73 0.31 7.73 0.99
C SER A 73 -1.11 8.27 0.90
N SER A 74 -2.10 7.47 1.30
CA SER A 74 -3.51 7.88 1.33
C SER A 74 -3.76 8.99 2.36
N ALA A 75 -3.15 8.89 3.55
CA ALA A 75 -3.30 9.90 4.61
C ALA A 75 -2.71 11.25 4.20
N ILE A 76 -1.61 11.25 3.44
CA ILE A 76 -0.99 12.47 2.93
C ILE A 76 -1.62 12.98 1.62
N GLY A 77 -2.50 12.20 0.98
CA GLY A 77 -3.17 12.57 -0.27
C GLY A 77 -2.39 12.26 -1.56
N LEU A 78 -1.38 11.40 -1.51
CA LEU A 78 -0.63 10.96 -2.69
C LEU A 78 -1.26 9.69 -3.27
N HIS A 79 -2.40 9.86 -3.93
CA HIS A 79 -3.28 8.74 -4.30
C HIS A 79 -2.68 7.78 -5.33
N ASP A 80 -1.94 8.28 -6.32
CA ASP A 80 -1.31 7.39 -7.32
C ASP A 80 -0.30 6.44 -6.66
N ALA A 81 0.50 6.94 -5.72
CA ALA A 81 1.41 6.10 -4.95
C ALA A 81 0.64 5.12 -4.06
N ALA A 82 -0.46 5.57 -3.43
CA ALA A 82 -1.31 4.70 -2.62
C ALA A 82 -1.83 3.52 -3.44
N LEU A 83 -2.42 3.77 -4.63
CA LEU A 83 -2.94 2.72 -5.50
C LEU A 83 -1.84 1.74 -5.93
N ASN A 84 -0.64 2.22 -6.24
CA ASN A 84 0.51 1.37 -6.55
C ASN A 84 0.89 0.46 -5.37
N TYR A 85 0.89 0.99 -4.14
CA TYR A 85 1.17 0.18 -2.96
C TYR A 85 0.07 -0.84 -2.69
N LEU A 86 -1.20 -0.48 -2.88
CA LEU A 86 -2.30 -1.44 -2.75
C LEU A 86 -2.16 -2.57 -3.77
N TRP A 87 -1.84 -2.24 -5.02
CA TRP A 87 -1.58 -3.22 -6.07
C TRP A 87 -0.44 -4.18 -5.69
N ASN A 88 0.67 -3.65 -5.17
CA ASN A 88 1.80 -4.48 -4.73
C ASN A 88 1.39 -5.46 -3.62
N GLU A 89 0.56 -5.02 -2.65
CA GLU A 89 0.05 -5.90 -1.59
C GLU A 89 -0.86 -7.01 -2.15
N VAL A 90 -1.68 -6.69 -3.15
CA VAL A 90 -2.52 -7.66 -3.87
C VAL A 90 -1.66 -8.70 -4.60
N VAL A 91 -0.63 -8.26 -5.34
CA VAL A 91 0.27 -9.18 -6.06
C VAL A 91 0.98 -10.12 -5.09
N VAL A 92 1.50 -9.61 -3.97
CA VAL A 92 2.12 -10.45 -2.92
C VAL A 92 1.12 -11.47 -2.39
N SER A 93 -0.10 -11.03 -2.05
CA SER A 93 -1.15 -11.93 -1.56
C SER A 93 -1.56 -13.00 -2.58
N LEU A 94 -1.59 -12.66 -3.86
CA LEU A 94 -1.88 -13.61 -4.94
C LEU A 94 -0.76 -14.62 -5.11
N ARG A 95 0.50 -14.20 -5.04
CA ARG A 95 1.67 -15.11 -5.11
C ARG A 95 1.65 -16.12 -3.96
N GLU A 96 1.37 -15.68 -2.73
CA GLU A 96 1.21 -16.59 -1.59
C GLU A 96 0.09 -17.61 -1.81
N LYS A 97 -1.05 -17.18 -2.36
CA LYS A 97 -2.16 -18.09 -2.70
C LYS A 97 -1.76 -19.09 -3.77
N VAL A 98 -1.07 -18.65 -4.83
CA VAL A 98 -0.55 -19.55 -5.87
C VAL A 98 0.35 -20.62 -5.25
N ASN A 99 1.27 -20.21 -4.37
CA ASN A 99 2.16 -21.14 -3.66
C ASN A 99 1.39 -22.19 -2.84
N ILE A 100 0.29 -21.80 -2.19
CA ILE A 100 -0.52 -22.69 -1.36
C ILE A 100 -1.41 -23.64 -2.20
N TYR A 101 -2.03 -23.12 -3.26
CA TYR A 101 -3.07 -23.85 -3.99
C TYR A 101 -2.54 -24.67 -5.19
N GLY A 102 -1.35 -24.37 -5.68
CA GLY A 102 -0.72 -25.15 -6.74
C GLY A 102 0.15 -24.28 -7.64
N LEU A 103 1.44 -24.22 -7.31
CA LEU A 103 2.44 -23.46 -8.07
C LEU A 103 2.62 -24.01 -9.49
N ASP A 104 2.76 -25.34 -9.63
CA ASP A 104 2.90 -25.99 -10.93
C ASP A 104 1.69 -25.78 -11.82
N LEU A 105 0.48 -25.90 -11.26
CA LEU A 105 -0.76 -25.66 -12.00
C LEU A 105 -0.84 -24.22 -12.50
N PHE A 106 -0.40 -23.26 -11.68
CA PHE A 106 -0.33 -21.87 -12.10
C PHE A 106 0.66 -21.68 -13.25
N TYR A 107 1.86 -22.26 -13.16
CA TYR A 107 2.85 -22.17 -14.24
C TYR A 107 2.38 -22.86 -15.52
N ASP A 108 1.71 -24.01 -15.44
CA ASP A 108 1.13 -24.71 -16.60
C ASP A 108 0.12 -23.81 -17.35
N ALA A 109 -0.61 -22.97 -16.61
CA ALA A 109 -1.60 -22.05 -17.17
C ALA A 109 -0.99 -20.71 -17.63
N ALA A 110 0.00 -20.20 -16.91
CA ALA A 110 0.55 -18.86 -17.11
C ALA A 110 1.75 -18.82 -18.07
N VAL A 111 2.52 -19.91 -18.15
CA VAL A 111 3.75 -20.01 -18.93
C VAL A 111 3.59 -21.09 -20.00
N GLY A 112 3.63 -20.69 -21.27
CA GLY A 112 3.48 -21.60 -22.40
C GLY A 112 4.80 -22.01 -23.07
N GLY A 113 4.77 -23.13 -23.78
CA GLY A 113 5.88 -23.58 -24.63
C GLY A 113 7.11 -24.00 -23.84
N GLU A 114 8.28 -23.88 -24.48
CA GLU A 114 9.58 -24.32 -23.91
C GLU A 114 9.96 -23.55 -22.63
N LEU A 115 9.41 -22.34 -22.44
CA LEU A 115 9.64 -21.55 -21.22
C LEU A 115 9.05 -22.21 -19.97
N ARG A 116 8.05 -23.08 -20.09
CA ARG A 116 7.43 -23.71 -18.91
C ARG A 116 8.45 -24.50 -18.07
N GLU A 117 9.42 -25.13 -18.72
CA GLU A 117 10.46 -25.92 -18.05
C GLU A 117 11.40 -25.06 -17.18
N THR A 118 11.42 -23.74 -17.37
CA THR A 118 12.29 -22.83 -16.63
C THR A 118 11.64 -22.19 -15.40
N TYR A 119 10.36 -22.49 -15.12
CA TYR A 119 9.62 -21.97 -13.95
C TYR A 119 9.22 -23.13 -13.05
N SER A 120 9.71 -23.18 -11.83
CA SER A 120 9.41 -24.28 -10.91
C SER A 120 9.33 -23.85 -9.46
N GLU A 121 10.12 -22.86 -9.07
CA GLU A 121 10.21 -22.41 -7.68
C GLU A 121 9.32 -21.19 -7.44
N TYR A 122 9.01 -20.91 -6.18
CA TYR A 122 8.17 -19.77 -5.79
C TYR A 122 8.77 -18.44 -6.25
N GLU A 123 10.10 -18.34 -6.22
CA GLU A 123 10.88 -17.18 -6.62
C GLU A 123 10.66 -16.81 -8.10
N ASP A 124 10.34 -17.79 -8.95
CA ASP A 124 10.12 -17.55 -10.37
C ASP A 124 8.82 -16.74 -10.64
N LEU A 125 7.89 -16.69 -9.67
CA LEU A 125 6.70 -15.83 -9.72
C LEU A 125 7.07 -14.34 -9.78
N ALA A 126 8.28 -13.96 -9.37
CA ALA A 126 8.74 -12.58 -9.44
C ALA A 126 9.04 -12.12 -10.89
N SER A 127 9.27 -13.07 -11.80
CA SER A 127 9.67 -12.84 -13.18
C SER A 127 8.49 -12.80 -14.16
N ILE A 128 7.27 -12.99 -13.66
CA ILE A 128 5.98 -12.90 -14.36
C ILE A 128 5.29 -11.59 -13.95
#